data_AF-A0A959NH49-F1
#
_entry.id   AF-A0A959NH49-F1
#
_cell.length_a   1.000
_cell.length_b   1.000
_cell.length_c   1.000
_cell.angle_alpha   90.00
_cell.angle_beta   90.00
_cell.angle_gamma   90.00
#
_symmetry.space_group_name_H-M   'P 1'
#
loop_
_entity.id
_entity.type
_entity.pdbx_description
1 polymer ?
#
loop_
_entity_poly.entity_id
_entity_poly.type
_entity_poly.pdbx_seq_one_letter_code
_entity_poly.pdbx_strand_id
1 'polypeptide(L)'
;HKYLVGTLKLKSGIDFHLQGNAELLVSTNQKDYTGLAAIVANETDGLSISGTGSINGRAMEFMSHYDKTNEWWIPKEWRPKIFSLTKCNNLKVSDITINRAPLWSLHMLGCENVLIDGIKINNDLDVPNCDGIDPDHCRNVEIRNCQITCGDDPIVIKATRQNENYGPSYNINVHDCILETQDSGLKIGTETTQDIHNIVFERCTIKTSCRGLTIQLRDEGNVFDVVFKDITFTSRYHSAPWWGRGEAISFTAIPRTPETKIGSIHDIQVINVTGTSENSIRINGTKESRISNISFDNVNVNLYRWTDYPGNLFDNRPTKVYEEIETHNTPGFYIRFSDQVILKDCSISWGDNIPDYFSNAIYAHDVTGLEIKNFKGESAHPDRDQAIFIIEN
;
A
#
# COMPACT_ATOMS: atom_id res chain seq x y z
N HIS A 1 -33.09 6.87 -0.66
CA HIS A 1 -33.80 5.56 -0.72
C HIS A 1 -32.81 4.43 -0.51
N LYS A 2 -33.21 3.27 0.04
CA LYS A 2 -32.32 2.12 0.22
C LYS A 2 -32.72 0.97 -0.71
N TYR A 3 -31.76 0.35 -1.38
CA TYR A 3 -32.00 -0.73 -2.34
C TYR A 3 -31.13 -1.93 -1.99
N LEU A 4 -31.74 -3.07 -1.64
CA LEU A 4 -31.01 -4.32 -1.41
C LEU A 4 -30.57 -4.91 -2.74
N VAL A 5 -29.29 -5.23 -2.89
CA VAL A 5 -28.72 -5.73 -4.14
C VAL A 5 -27.90 -7.01 -3.91
N GLY A 6 -28.10 -7.99 -4.78
CA GLY A 6 -27.16 -9.09 -5.03
C GLY A 6 -26.10 -8.66 -6.04
N THR A 7 -25.74 -9.53 -6.99
CA THR A 7 -24.87 -9.10 -8.11
C THR A 7 -25.62 -8.21 -9.11
N LEU A 8 -25.14 -6.98 -9.29
CA LEU A 8 -25.47 -6.10 -10.42
C LEU A 8 -24.39 -6.22 -11.50
N LYS A 9 -24.82 -6.46 -12.75
CA LYS A 9 -23.92 -6.56 -13.91
C LYS A 9 -24.05 -5.30 -14.77
N LEU A 10 -23.04 -4.44 -14.75
CA LEU A 10 -22.97 -3.25 -15.59
C LEU A 10 -22.51 -3.61 -17.01
N LYS A 11 -22.83 -2.77 -17.99
CA LYS A 11 -22.58 -2.97 -19.42
C LYS A 11 -21.99 -1.71 -20.05
N SER A 12 -21.40 -1.85 -21.23
CA SER A 12 -20.81 -0.74 -22.01
C SER A 12 -21.80 0.40 -22.25
N GLY A 13 -21.28 1.63 -22.30
CA GLY A 13 -22.05 2.84 -22.59
C GLY A 13 -23.10 3.23 -21.54
N ILE A 14 -23.04 2.65 -20.33
CA ILE A 14 -23.93 3.00 -19.23
C ILE A 14 -23.27 4.05 -18.33
N ASP A 15 -24.05 5.03 -17.88
CA ASP A 15 -23.77 5.81 -16.67
C ASP A 15 -24.62 5.29 -15.51
N PHE A 16 -23.98 4.53 -14.62
CA PHE A 16 -24.60 4.02 -13.40
C PHE A 16 -24.56 5.12 -12.33
N HIS A 17 -25.59 5.96 -12.33
CA HIS A 17 -25.67 7.14 -11.49
C HIS A 17 -26.38 6.87 -10.15
N LEU A 18 -25.64 6.98 -9.04
CA LEU A 18 -26.16 6.92 -7.67
C LEU A 18 -26.50 8.33 -7.19
N GLN A 19 -27.79 8.69 -7.30
CA GLN A 19 -28.24 10.04 -6.98
C GLN A 19 -28.32 10.31 -5.47
N GLY A 20 -27.70 11.41 -5.01
CA GLY A 20 -28.03 12.03 -3.72
C GLY A 20 -27.90 11.11 -2.52
N ASN A 21 -29.03 10.78 -1.88
CA ASN A 21 -29.11 9.90 -0.71
C ASN A 21 -29.53 8.45 -1.06
N ALA A 22 -29.37 8.04 -2.33
CA ALA A 22 -29.50 6.65 -2.72
C ALA A 22 -28.41 5.83 -2.03
N GLU A 23 -28.81 4.73 -1.39
CA GLU A 23 -27.91 3.79 -0.74
C GLU A 23 -28.19 2.39 -1.29
N LEU A 24 -27.19 1.75 -1.92
CA LEU A 24 -27.23 0.33 -2.21
C LEU A 24 -26.80 -0.46 -0.98
N LEU A 25 -27.63 -1.37 -0.51
CA LEU A 25 -27.30 -2.30 0.56
C LEU A 25 -26.88 -3.62 -0.06
N VAL A 26 -25.64 -4.03 0.19
CA VAL A 26 -25.10 -5.32 -0.26
C VAL A 26 -25.82 -6.47 0.48
N SER A 27 -26.31 -7.46 -0.25
CA SER A 27 -27.03 -8.60 0.34
C SER A 27 -26.10 -9.48 1.18
N THR A 28 -26.59 -9.98 2.31
CA THR A 28 -25.86 -10.92 3.17
C THR A 28 -26.07 -12.38 2.79
N ASN A 29 -26.93 -12.65 1.80
CA ASN A 29 -27.20 -14.00 1.32
C ASN A 29 -26.29 -14.32 0.13
N GLN A 30 -25.36 -15.26 0.29
CA GLN A 30 -24.44 -15.71 -0.76
C GLN A 30 -25.16 -16.15 -2.05
N LYS A 31 -26.40 -16.66 -1.95
CA LYS A 31 -27.18 -17.10 -3.12
C LYS A 31 -27.62 -15.95 -4.04
N ASP A 32 -27.54 -14.70 -3.58
CA ASP A 32 -27.89 -13.53 -4.38
C ASP A 32 -26.74 -13.11 -5.33
N TYR A 33 -25.60 -13.79 -5.25
CA TYR A 33 -24.38 -13.47 -5.98
C TYR A 33 -24.11 -14.48 -7.10
N THR A 34 -23.69 -13.96 -8.24
CA THR A 34 -23.25 -14.78 -9.39
C THR A 34 -21.72 -14.91 -9.46
N GLY A 35 -21.01 -14.39 -8.47
CA GLY A 35 -19.55 -14.37 -8.38
C GLY A 35 -19.10 -13.80 -7.03
N LEU A 36 -17.90 -13.24 -6.99
CA LEU A 36 -17.28 -12.75 -5.74
C LEU A 36 -17.53 -11.26 -5.45
N ALA A 37 -18.40 -10.57 -6.19
CA ALA A 37 -18.64 -9.14 -6.00
C ALA A 37 -20.11 -8.73 -6.14
N ALA A 38 -20.48 -7.65 -5.46
CA ALA A 38 -21.80 -7.04 -5.53
C ALA A 38 -22.05 -6.32 -6.86
N ILE A 39 -21.05 -5.62 -7.40
CA ILE A 39 -21.15 -4.91 -8.67
C ILE A 39 -20.01 -5.39 -9.58
N VAL A 40 -20.36 -5.86 -10.77
CA VAL A 40 -19.41 -6.40 -11.74
C VAL A 40 -19.58 -5.76 -13.11
N ALA A 41 -18.46 -5.61 -13.80
CA ALA A 41 -18.42 -5.27 -15.22
C ALA A 41 -17.29 -6.08 -15.85
N ASN A 42 -17.55 -6.68 -17.01
CA ASN A 42 -16.56 -7.45 -17.76
C ASN A 42 -16.57 -6.99 -19.20
N GLU A 43 -15.39 -6.70 -19.76
CA GLU A 43 -15.21 -6.34 -21.18
C GLU A 43 -16.12 -5.19 -21.61
N THR A 44 -16.13 -4.12 -20.83
CA THR A 44 -16.97 -2.94 -21.10
C THR A 44 -16.17 -1.80 -21.70
N ASP A 45 -16.83 -0.94 -22.45
CA ASP A 45 -16.26 0.29 -23.01
C ASP A 45 -17.18 1.48 -22.69
N GLY A 46 -16.62 2.58 -22.20
CA GLY A 46 -17.35 3.80 -21.87
C GLY A 46 -18.29 3.65 -20.69
N LEU A 47 -17.88 2.89 -19.66
CA LEU A 47 -18.65 2.73 -18.41
C LEU A 47 -18.38 3.91 -17.46
N SER A 48 -19.44 4.57 -17.01
CA SER A 48 -19.40 5.56 -15.94
C SER A 48 -20.13 5.05 -14.70
N ILE A 49 -19.55 5.24 -13.53
CA ILE A 49 -20.17 5.01 -12.22
C ILE A 49 -20.06 6.35 -11.48
N SER A 50 -21.18 7.01 -11.24
CA SER A 50 -21.16 8.42 -10.84
C SER A 50 -22.20 8.75 -9.77
N GLY A 51 -22.09 9.95 -9.21
CA GLY A 51 -23.10 10.53 -8.33
C GLY A 51 -22.73 10.44 -6.85
N THR A 52 -23.43 11.23 -6.02
CA THR A 52 -23.08 11.42 -4.61
C THR A 52 -23.69 10.39 -3.66
N GLY A 53 -24.38 9.38 -4.20
CA GLY A 53 -24.97 8.28 -3.44
C GLY A 53 -23.94 7.32 -2.88
N SER A 54 -24.42 6.32 -2.15
CA SER A 54 -23.55 5.40 -1.44
C SER A 54 -23.83 3.92 -1.68
N ILE A 55 -22.82 3.11 -1.43
CA ILE A 55 -22.89 1.66 -1.39
C ILE A 55 -22.47 1.24 0.02
N ASN A 56 -23.30 0.47 0.70
CA ASN A 56 -23.06 -0.02 2.04
C ASN A 56 -22.80 -1.52 1.98
N GLY A 57 -21.54 -1.89 2.16
CA GLY A 57 -21.05 -3.26 2.14
C GLY A 57 -21.46 -4.10 3.35
N ARG A 58 -21.97 -3.47 4.41
CA ARG A 58 -22.42 -4.13 5.65
C ARG A 58 -21.35 -5.05 6.27
N ALA A 59 -20.08 -4.62 6.29
CA ALA A 59 -18.91 -5.40 6.73
C ALA A 59 -19.15 -6.35 7.91
N MET A 60 -19.75 -5.85 9.01
CA MET A 60 -19.98 -6.64 10.23
C MET A 60 -20.86 -7.88 10.05
N GLU A 61 -21.73 -7.89 9.05
CA GLU A 61 -22.54 -9.08 8.73
C GLU A 61 -21.70 -10.23 8.17
N PHE A 62 -20.49 -9.90 7.72
CA PHE A 62 -19.51 -10.81 7.13
C PHE A 62 -18.34 -11.10 8.09
N MET A 63 -18.42 -10.63 9.34
CA MET A 63 -17.46 -10.93 10.41
C MET A 63 -18.07 -11.94 11.39
N SER A 64 -17.25 -12.84 11.89
CA SER A 64 -17.68 -13.89 12.83
C SER A 64 -17.67 -13.39 14.27
N HIS A 65 -16.56 -12.81 14.71
CA HIS A 65 -16.35 -12.24 16.03
C HIS A 65 -15.14 -11.30 16.00
N TYR A 66 -15.05 -10.42 17.00
CA TYR A 66 -13.89 -9.56 17.19
C TYR A 66 -12.86 -10.28 18.07
N ASP A 67 -11.64 -10.40 17.57
CA ASP A 67 -10.52 -10.89 18.35
C ASP A 67 -9.89 -9.72 19.10
N LYS A 68 -10.22 -9.62 20.40
CA LYS A 68 -9.72 -8.54 21.26
C LYS A 68 -8.20 -8.56 21.45
N THR A 69 -7.57 -9.73 21.36
CA THR A 69 -6.12 -9.87 21.57
C THR A 69 -5.37 -9.34 20.36
N ASN A 70 -5.88 -9.65 19.17
CA ASN A 70 -5.28 -9.25 17.90
C ASN A 70 -5.91 -7.96 17.31
N GLU A 71 -6.86 -7.36 18.02
CA GLU A 71 -7.49 -6.06 17.74
C GLU A 71 -8.12 -5.94 16.34
N TRP A 72 -8.67 -7.04 15.82
CA TRP A 72 -9.27 -7.08 14.48
C TRP A 72 -10.45 -8.04 14.40
N TRP A 73 -11.30 -7.86 13.39
CA TRP A 73 -12.42 -8.76 13.12
C TRP A 73 -11.96 -10.02 12.39
N ILE A 74 -12.41 -11.17 12.88
CA ILE A 74 -12.22 -12.45 12.20
C ILE A 74 -13.29 -12.60 11.11
N PRO A 75 -12.92 -12.64 9.82
CA PRO A 75 -13.87 -12.75 8.74
C PRO A 75 -14.59 -14.10 8.74
N LYS A 76 -15.83 -14.12 8.25
CA LYS A 76 -16.49 -15.37 7.85
C LYS A 76 -15.80 -15.93 6.59
N GLU A 77 -16.04 -17.21 6.32
CA GLU A 77 -15.50 -17.92 5.16
C GLU A 77 -15.80 -17.23 3.83
N TRP A 78 -16.99 -16.62 3.70
CA TRP A 78 -17.41 -15.94 2.48
C TRP A 78 -17.71 -14.47 2.72
N ARG A 79 -17.12 -13.61 1.87
CA ARG A 79 -17.29 -12.15 1.85
C ARG A 79 -17.25 -11.65 0.39
N PRO A 80 -18.18 -10.78 -0.04
CA PRO A 80 -18.13 -10.21 -1.39
C PRO A 80 -17.20 -8.99 -1.46
N LYS A 81 -16.47 -8.82 -2.57
CA LYS A 81 -15.94 -7.50 -2.97
C LYS A 81 -17.10 -6.54 -3.27
N ILE A 82 -16.86 -5.24 -3.20
CA ILE A 82 -17.88 -4.26 -3.64
C ILE A 82 -17.90 -4.21 -5.17
N PHE A 83 -16.79 -3.81 -5.79
CA PHE A 83 -16.62 -3.81 -7.23
C PHE A 83 -15.59 -4.85 -7.69
N SER A 84 -15.89 -5.51 -8.80
CA SER A 84 -14.91 -6.26 -9.60
C SER A 84 -15.11 -5.91 -11.07
N LEU A 85 -14.23 -5.05 -11.59
CA LEU A 85 -14.28 -4.50 -12.94
C LEU A 85 -13.15 -5.12 -13.75
N THR A 86 -13.46 -5.88 -14.79
CA THR A 86 -12.46 -6.67 -15.54
C THR A 86 -12.45 -6.24 -17.00
N LYS A 87 -11.26 -5.94 -17.56
CA LYS A 87 -11.08 -5.49 -18.96
C LYS A 87 -12.04 -4.36 -19.35
N CYS A 88 -12.20 -3.37 -18.48
CA CYS A 88 -13.03 -2.21 -18.78
C CYS A 88 -12.15 -1.11 -19.39
N ASN A 89 -12.57 -0.60 -20.55
CA ASN A 89 -11.92 0.48 -21.27
C ASN A 89 -12.72 1.77 -21.11
N ASN A 90 -12.03 2.91 -21.02
CA ASN A 90 -12.66 4.22 -20.85
C ASN A 90 -13.62 4.23 -19.64
N LEU A 91 -13.10 3.79 -18.49
CA LEU A 91 -13.83 3.66 -17.24
C LEU A 91 -13.73 4.95 -16.43
N LYS A 92 -14.88 5.47 -15.97
CA LYS A 92 -14.94 6.58 -15.01
C LYS A 92 -15.67 6.16 -13.75
N VAL A 93 -15.08 6.42 -12.58
CA VAL A 93 -15.75 6.32 -11.28
C VAL A 93 -15.61 7.65 -10.56
N SER A 94 -16.71 8.35 -10.26
CA SER A 94 -16.64 9.65 -9.59
C SER A 94 -17.69 9.89 -8.53
N ASP A 95 -17.30 10.64 -7.49
CA ASP A 95 -18.14 11.24 -6.44
C ASP A 95 -18.91 10.26 -5.51
N ILE A 96 -18.92 8.96 -5.83
CA ILE A 96 -19.62 7.94 -5.03
C ILE A 96 -18.96 7.73 -3.67
N THR A 97 -19.74 7.22 -2.73
CA THR A 97 -19.24 6.77 -1.42
C THR A 97 -19.39 5.26 -1.24
N ILE A 98 -18.30 4.55 -0.93
CA ILE A 98 -18.33 3.15 -0.50
C ILE A 98 -18.16 3.13 1.03
N ASN A 99 -19.05 2.44 1.73
CA ASN A 99 -19.01 2.32 3.18
C ASN A 99 -18.95 0.85 3.58
N ARG A 100 -18.12 0.54 4.58
CA ARG A 100 -18.12 -0.76 5.28
C ARG A 100 -18.02 -1.94 4.32
N ALA A 101 -17.08 -1.89 3.38
CA ALA A 101 -16.80 -3.02 2.50
C ALA A 101 -16.34 -4.22 3.33
N PRO A 102 -16.91 -5.43 3.13
CA PRO A 102 -16.49 -6.62 3.85
C PRO A 102 -15.20 -7.21 3.29
N LEU A 103 -14.79 -6.84 2.08
CA LEU A 103 -13.57 -7.23 1.37
C LEU A 103 -13.14 -6.03 0.50
N TRP A 104 -12.26 -6.22 -0.49
CA TRP A 104 -11.80 -5.17 -1.42
C TRP A 104 -12.94 -4.32 -1.98
N SER A 105 -12.72 -3.01 -2.01
CA SER A 105 -13.74 -2.03 -2.37
C SER A 105 -13.79 -1.83 -3.89
N LEU A 106 -12.72 -1.34 -4.52
CA LEU A 106 -12.67 -1.08 -5.96
C LEU A 106 -11.53 -1.87 -6.62
N HIS A 107 -11.83 -3.11 -7.02
CA HIS A 107 -10.90 -3.96 -7.73
C HIS A 107 -11.07 -3.84 -9.25
N MET A 108 -10.01 -3.42 -9.93
CA MET A 108 -9.93 -3.26 -11.38
C MET A 108 -8.87 -4.20 -11.93
N LEU A 109 -9.27 -5.15 -12.77
CA LEU A 109 -8.37 -6.15 -13.37
C LEU A 109 -8.27 -5.93 -14.87
N GLY A 110 -7.09 -5.56 -15.37
CA GLY A 110 -6.85 -5.42 -16.81
C GLY A 110 -7.57 -4.23 -17.45
N CYS A 111 -7.95 -3.21 -16.68
CA CYS A 111 -8.65 -2.04 -17.20
C CYS A 111 -7.69 -1.04 -17.86
N GLU A 112 -8.20 -0.26 -18.81
CA GLU A 112 -7.43 0.72 -19.58
C GLU A 112 -8.17 2.06 -19.71
N ASN A 113 -7.42 3.17 -19.63
CA ASN A 113 -7.95 4.54 -19.68
C ASN A 113 -9.00 4.75 -18.58
N VAL A 114 -8.53 4.82 -17.34
CA VAL A 114 -9.37 4.85 -16.14
C VAL A 114 -9.22 6.18 -15.42
N LEU A 115 -10.34 6.79 -15.03
CA LEU A 115 -10.39 7.94 -14.13
C LEU A 115 -11.18 7.59 -12.87
N ILE A 116 -10.53 7.69 -11.71
CA ILE A 116 -11.15 7.64 -10.39
C ILE A 116 -11.03 9.03 -9.75
N ASP A 117 -12.15 9.71 -9.51
CA ASP A 117 -12.14 11.12 -9.10
C ASP A 117 -13.13 11.41 -7.96
N GLY A 118 -12.65 11.94 -6.84
CA GLY A 118 -13.53 12.45 -5.79
C GLY A 118 -14.29 11.38 -5.00
N ILE A 119 -13.94 10.09 -5.14
CA ILE A 119 -14.63 9.02 -4.42
C ILE A 119 -14.26 9.02 -2.93
N LYS A 120 -15.18 8.54 -2.12
CA LYS A 120 -14.97 8.32 -0.68
C LYS A 120 -15.11 6.85 -0.35
N ILE A 121 -14.17 6.33 0.43
CA ILE A 121 -14.25 4.96 0.97
C ILE A 121 -14.15 5.08 2.49
N ASN A 122 -15.18 4.63 3.21
CA ASN A 122 -15.23 4.64 4.67
C ASN A 122 -15.47 3.22 5.18
N ASN A 123 -14.42 2.41 5.18
CA ASN A 123 -14.42 1.07 5.74
C ASN A 123 -14.01 1.09 7.22
N ASP A 124 -14.33 0.02 7.93
CA ASP A 124 -13.94 -0.14 9.33
C ASP A 124 -12.43 -0.49 9.39
N LEU A 125 -11.65 0.26 10.19
CA LEU A 125 -10.19 0.11 10.28
C LEU A 125 -9.75 -1.26 10.80
N ASP A 126 -10.60 -1.95 11.53
CA ASP A 126 -10.31 -3.24 12.16
C ASP A 126 -10.81 -4.44 11.32
N VAL A 127 -11.22 -4.21 10.06
CA VAL A 127 -11.60 -5.26 9.11
C VAL A 127 -10.44 -5.57 8.16
N PRO A 128 -9.96 -6.82 8.09
CA PRO A 128 -8.86 -7.18 7.18
C PRO A 128 -9.30 -7.32 5.72
N ASN A 129 -8.36 -7.17 4.78
CA ASN A 129 -8.58 -7.34 3.35
C ASN A 129 -9.70 -6.46 2.79
N CYS A 130 -9.87 -5.25 3.35
CA CYS A 130 -10.87 -4.27 2.92
C CYS A 130 -10.24 -3.09 2.17
N ASP A 131 -9.29 -3.41 1.28
CA ASP A 131 -8.53 -2.50 0.43
C ASP A 131 -9.45 -1.46 -0.24
N GLY A 132 -8.89 -0.27 -0.49
CA GLY A 132 -9.60 0.84 -1.11
C GLY A 132 -9.69 0.68 -2.62
N ILE A 133 -8.62 1.01 -3.34
CA ILE A 133 -8.55 0.96 -4.80
C ILE A 133 -7.38 0.08 -5.24
N ASP A 134 -7.69 -0.92 -6.07
CA ASP A 134 -6.74 -1.92 -6.55
C ASP A 134 -6.66 -1.90 -8.09
N PRO A 135 -5.77 -1.10 -8.69
CA PRO A 135 -5.37 -1.28 -10.08
C PRO A 135 -4.49 -2.52 -10.21
N ASP A 136 -5.05 -3.59 -10.79
CA ASP A 136 -4.38 -4.86 -11.03
C ASP A 136 -4.26 -5.11 -12.55
N HIS A 137 -3.04 -5.20 -13.08
CA HIS A 137 -2.75 -5.21 -14.52
C HIS A 137 -3.40 -4.06 -15.31
N CYS A 138 -3.56 -2.89 -14.69
CA CYS A 138 -4.23 -1.74 -15.29
C CYS A 138 -3.25 -0.78 -15.98
N ARG A 139 -3.72 -0.08 -17.01
CA ARG A 139 -2.90 0.89 -17.74
C ARG A 139 -3.59 2.22 -17.98
N ASN A 140 -2.82 3.31 -17.97
CA ASN A 140 -3.34 4.68 -18.15
C ASN A 140 -4.44 5.00 -17.12
N VAL A 141 -4.06 5.02 -15.84
CA VAL A 141 -4.99 5.22 -14.71
C VAL A 141 -4.67 6.54 -14.01
N GLU A 142 -5.69 7.34 -13.76
CA GLU A 142 -5.62 8.53 -12.90
C GLU A 142 -6.54 8.33 -11.68
N ILE A 143 -5.99 8.41 -10.47
CA ILE A 143 -6.72 8.38 -9.20
C ILE A 143 -6.49 9.71 -8.50
N ARG A 144 -7.55 10.49 -8.27
CA ARG A 144 -7.39 11.82 -7.66
C ARG A 144 -8.51 12.25 -6.75
N ASN A 145 -8.21 13.22 -5.88
CA ASN A 145 -9.17 13.87 -4.98
C ASN A 145 -9.92 12.87 -4.06
N CYS A 146 -9.34 11.71 -3.78
CA CYS A 146 -10.02 10.65 -3.03
C CYS A 146 -9.78 10.76 -1.53
N GLN A 147 -10.77 10.38 -0.73
CA GLN A 147 -10.63 10.21 0.71
C GLN A 147 -10.93 8.76 1.08
N ILE A 148 -9.94 8.05 1.62
CA ILE A 148 -10.02 6.60 1.84
C ILE A 148 -9.63 6.28 3.27
N THR A 149 -10.55 5.64 3.98
CA THR A 149 -10.35 4.99 5.27
C THR A 149 -10.64 3.51 5.10
N CYS A 150 -9.66 2.64 5.41
CA CYS A 150 -9.83 1.19 5.36
C CYS A 150 -8.85 0.47 6.27
N GLY A 151 -9.18 -0.75 6.71
CA GLY A 151 -8.24 -1.53 7.52
C GLY A 151 -6.97 -1.91 6.78
N ASP A 152 -7.10 -2.29 5.50
CA ASP A 152 -6.00 -2.75 4.65
C ASP A 152 -5.49 -1.62 3.73
N ASP A 153 -4.83 -1.93 2.62
CA ASP A 153 -4.21 -0.93 1.74
C ASP A 153 -5.25 0.01 1.05
N PRO A 154 -5.17 1.35 1.22
CA PRO A 154 -6.15 2.26 0.64
C PRO A 154 -5.95 2.46 -0.87
N ILE A 155 -4.70 2.43 -1.36
CA ILE A 155 -4.38 2.40 -2.78
C ILE A 155 -3.20 1.44 -2.99
N VAL A 156 -3.44 0.36 -3.73
CA VAL A 156 -2.46 -0.69 -3.95
C VAL A 156 -2.41 -1.14 -5.41
N ILE A 157 -1.25 -0.98 -6.03
CA ILE A 157 -1.04 -1.35 -7.43
C ILE A 157 -0.46 -2.76 -7.48
N LYS A 158 -1.07 -3.63 -8.30
CA LYS A 158 -0.75 -5.07 -8.38
C LYS A 158 -0.55 -5.53 -9.81
N ALA A 159 0.09 -6.70 -9.94
CA ALA A 159 0.13 -7.53 -11.13
C ALA A 159 -0.05 -8.99 -10.69
N THR A 160 -1.28 -9.34 -10.30
CA THR A 160 -1.63 -10.64 -9.72
C THR A 160 -1.54 -11.78 -10.70
N ARG A 161 -0.98 -12.94 -10.29
CA ARG A 161 -0.98 -14.11 -11.18
C ARG A 161 -2.39 -14.45 -11.65
N GLN A 162 -2.62 -14.36 -12.95
CA GLN A 162 -3.87 -14.73 -13.59
C GLN A 162 -3.67 -15.92 -14.54
N ASN A 163 -4.77 -16.61 -14.85
CA ASN A 163 -4.77 -17.64 -15.90
C ASN A 163 -4.63 -17.05 -17.31
N GLU A 164 -5.01 -15.78 -17.47
CA GLU A 164 -4.87 -15.00 -18.69
C GLU A 164 -3.75 -13.97 -18.52
N ASN A 165 -3.04 -13.65 -19.60
CA ASN A 165 -2.04 -12.60 -19.59
C ASN A 165 -2.69 -11.23 -19.82
N TYR A 166 -2.77 -10.42 -18.77
CA TYR A 166 -3.29 -9.05 -18.84
C TYR A 166 -2.21 -8.01 -19.17
N GLY A 167 -0.92 -8.37 -19.08
CA GLY A 167 0.21 -7.46 -19.29
C GLY A 167 0.58 -6.67 -18.03
N PRO A 168 1.53 -5.74 -18.08
CA PRO A 168 1.99 -5.01 -16.90
C PRO A 168 0.94 -4.03 -16.33
N SER A 169 1.15 -3.58 -15.09
CA SER A 169 0.49 -2.38 -14.56
C SER A 169 1.38 -1.16 -14.83
N TYR A 170 0.92 -0.19 -15.61
CA TYR A 170 1.78 0.95 -15.95
C TYR A 170 1.05 2.24 -16.28
N ASN A 171 1.78 3.35 -16.18
CA ASN A 171 1.25 4.70 -16.41
C ASN A 171 0.06 4.97 -15.46
N ILE A 172 0.34 4.94 -14.16
CA ILE A 172 -0.66 5.14 -13.10
C ILE A 172 -0.24 6.35 -12.28
N ASN A 173 -1.11 7.36 -12.24
CA ASN A 173 -0.92 8.59 -11.49
C ASN A 173 -1.94 8.67 -10.34
N VAL A 174 -1.46 8.86 -9.12
CA VAL A 174 -2.26 8.96 -7.91
C VAL A 174 -1.95 10.27 -7.22
N HIS A 175 -2.94 11.16 -7.08
CA HIS A 175 -2.66 12.45 -6.47
C HIS A 175 -3.80 13.15 -5.74
N ASP A 176 -3.44 14.06 -4.83
CA ASP A 176 -4.41 14.85 -4.06
C ASP A 176 -5.35 13.97 -3.19
N CYS A 177 -4.83 12.89 -2.62
CA CYS A 177 -5.59 11.92 -1.82
C CYS A 177 -5.30 12.01 -0.32
N ILE A 178 -6.31 11.71 0.50
CA ILE A 178 -6.20 11.63 1.97
C ILE A 178 -6.51 10.21 2.41
N LEU A 179 -5.56 9.57 3.09
CA LEU A 179 -5.54 8.13 3.34
C LEU A 179 -5.43 7.85 4.86
N GLU A 180 -6.17 6.85 5.33
CA GLU A 180 -6.15 6.39 6.72
C GLU A 180 -6.30 4.86 6.76
N THR A 181 -5.29 4.17 7.30
CA THR A 181 -5.23 2.70 7.29
C THR A 181 -4.51 2.10 8.50
N GLN A 182 -4.72 0.80 8.74
CA GLN A 182 -3.88 -0.02 9.62
C GLN A 182 -2.78 -0.80 8.86
N ASP A 183 -2.83 -0.85 7.53
CA ASP A 183 -1.77 -1.44 6.68
C ASP A 183 -0.94 -0.33 5.98
N SER A 184 -0.57 -0.50 4.72
CA SER A 184 0.37 0.35 4.02
C SER A 184 -0.33 1.54 3.38
N GLY A 185 0.17 2.76 3.57
CA GLY A 185 -0.46 3.98 3.09
C GLY A 185 -0.53 4.07 1.55
N LEU A 186 0.61 4.00 0.87
CA LEU A 186 0.68 3.92 -0.59
C LEU A 186 1.53 2.71 -0.98
N LYS A 187 0.98 1.79 -1.78
CA LYS A 187 1.60 0.48 -1.99
C LYS A 187 1.70 0.04 -3.44
N ILE A 188 2.81 -0.62 -3.75
CA ILE A 188 2.96 -1.52 -4.88
C ILE A 188 3.19 -2.94 -4.33
N GLY A 189 2.37 -3.91 -4.79
CA GLY A 189 2.45 -5.32 -4.42
C GLY A 189 1.32 -5.81 -3.49
N THR A 190 1.42 -6.99 -2.89
CA THR A 190 2.57 -7.91 -2.94
C THR A 190 2.65 -8.68 -4.24
N GLU A 191 1.53 -8.80 -4.95
CA GLU A 191 1.42 -9.56 -6.17
C GLU A 191 2.09 -8.79 -7.32
N THR A 192 3.24 -9.31 -7.76
CA THR A 192 4.19 -8.60 -8.63
C THR A 192 4.67 -9.49 -9.76
N THR A 193 3.76 -10.28 -10.35
CA THR A 193 4.10 -11.35 -11.31
C THR A 193 4.39 -10.86 -12.72
N GLN A 194 4.11 -9.59 -13.00
CA GLN A 194 4.51 -8.88 -14.21
C GLN A 194 5.03 -7.49 -13.82
N ASP A 195 5.63 -6.79 -14.76
CA ASP A 195 6.21 -5.48 -14.49
C ASP A 195 5.16 -4.48 -13.99
N ILE A 196 5.59 -3.62 -13.06
CA ILE A 196 4.82 -2.49 -12.54
C ILE A 196 5.69 -1.24 -12.68
N HIS A 197 5.35 -0.32 -13.58
CA HIS A 197 6.24 0.79 -13.89
C HIS A 197 5.55 2.07 -14.34
N ASN A 198 6.29 3.18 -14.38
CA ASN A 198 5.77 4.52 -14.69
C ASN A 198 4.62 4.90 -13.73
N ILE A 199 4.94 4.90 -12.43
CA ILE A 199 3.98 5.15 -11.36
C ILE A 199 4.33 6.47 -10.67
N VAL A 200 3.34 7.33 -10.48
CA VAL A 200 3.51 8.57 -9.73
C VAL A 200 2.50 8.62 -8.60
N PHE A 201 2.99 8.76 -7.37
CA PHE A 201 2.21 9.12 -6.21
C PHE A 201 2.58 10.54 -5.77
N GLU A 202 1.64 11.48 -5.79
CA GLU A 202 1.93 12.90 -5.56
C GLU A 202 0.89 13.63 -4.69
N ARG A 203 1.30 14.55 -3.81
CA ARG A 203 0.37 15.38 -3.02
C ARG A 203 -0.63 14.56 -2.19
N CYS A 204 -0.17 13.46 -1.60
CA CYS A 204 -1.00 12.62 -0.72
C CYS A 204 -0.70 12.87 0.76
N THR A 205 -1.72 12.72 1.60
CA THR A 205 -1.59 12.76 3.07
C THR A 205 -2.01 11.42 3.65
N ILE A 206 -1.07 10.70 4.27
CA ILE A 206 -1.32 9.44 5.00
C ILE A 206 -1.46 9.76 6.49
N LYS A 207 -2.68 9.79 7.00
CA LYS A 207 -2.98 10.15 8.40
C LYS A 207 -2.49 9.10 9.41
N THR A 208 -2.57 7.83 9.03
CA THR A 208 -2.09 6.67 9.80
C THR A 208 -1.90 5.49 8.85
N SER A 209 -0.92 4.65 9.18
CA SER A 209 -0.55 3.43 8.47
C SER A 209 0.36 2.58 9.36
N CYS A 210 0.57 1.31 9.02
CA CYS A 210 1.71 0.57 9.54
C CYS A 210 2.97 0.72 8.69
N ARG A 211 2.83 1.16 7.43
CA ARG A 211 3.94 1.57 6.56
C ARG A 211 3.55 2.79 5.75
N GLY A 212 4.37 3.83 5.71
CA GLY A 212 4.06 5.04 4.94
C GLY A 212 4.04 4.79 3.43
N LEU A 213 5.23 4.69 2.84
CA LEU A 213 5.40 4.40 1.40
C LEU A 213 5.95 2.98 1.22
N THR A 214 5.31 2.16 0.38
CA THR A 214 5.60 0.72 0.35
C THR A 214 5.78 0.19 -1.07
N ILE A 215 6.85 -0.57 -1.28
CA ILE A 215 7.04 -1.45 -2.43
C ILE A 215 7.39 -2.84 -1.89
N GLN A 216 6.56 -3.82 -2.19
CA GLN A 216 6.79 -5.23 -1.85
C GLN A 216 6.88 -6.06 -3.12
N LEU A 217 8.08 -6.14 -3.68
CA LEU A 217 8.39 -7.07 -4.75
C LEU A 217 8.58 -8.47 -4.16
N ARG A 218 7.72 -9.40 -4.58
CA ARG A 218 7.70 -10.78 -4.09
C ARG A 218 7.79 -11.82 -5.20
N ASP A 219 7.59 -11.43 -6.45
CA ASP A 219 7.43 -12.34 -7.58
C ASP A 219 8.40 -11.98 -8.75
N GLU A 220 8.16 -12.50 -9.96
CA GLU A 220 9.09 -12.45 -11.09
C GLU A 220 9.10 -11.14 -11.91
N GLY A 221 8.14 -10.25 -11.70
CA GLY A 221 8.07 -8.96 -12.37
C GLY A 221 9.07 -7.94 -11.81
N ASN A 222 9.26 -6.84 -12.52
CA ASN A 222 10.11 -5.74 -12.07
C ASN A 222 9.27 -4.54 -11.63
N VAL A 223 9.77 -3.77 -10.66
CA VAL A 223 9.15 -2.51 -10.24
C VAL A 223 10.13 -1.37 -10.51
N PHE A 224 9.80 -0.48 -11.44
CA PHE A 224 10.70 0.61 -11.85
C PHE A 224 10.00 1.87 -12.34
N ASP A 225 10.75 2.97 -12.47
CA ASP A 225 10.21 4.29 -12.83
C ASP A 225 9.05 4.72 -11.92
N VAL A 226 9.32 4.73 -10.61
CA VAL A 226 8.34 5.11 -9.57
C VAL A 226 8.75 6.39 -8.87
N VAL A 227 7.82 7.33 -8.76
CA VAL A 227 8.02 8.60 -8.05
C VAL A 227 7.02 8.73 -6.91
N PHE A 228 7.52 8.99 -5.70
CA PHE A 228 6.76 9.46 -4.56
C PHE A 228 7.13 10.92 -4.30
N LYS A 229 6.17 11.85 -4.39
CA LYS A 229 6.47 13.27 -4.34
C LYS A 229 5.47 14.11 -3.54
N ASP A 230 5.96 15.06 -2.75
CA ASP A 230 5.13 16.01 -2.00
C ASP A 230 4.13 15.29 -1.06
N ILE A 231 4.62 14.30 -0.28
CA ILE A 231 3.79 13.45 0.59
C ILE A 231 4.07 13.73 2.07
N THR A 232 3.01 13.71 2.88
CA THR A 232 3.12 13.64 4.34
C THR A 232 2.53 12.36 4.88
N PHE A 233 3.16 11.78 5.91
CA PHE A 233 2.69 10.53 6.50
C PHE A 233 2.91 10.40 8.01
N THR A 234 2.07 9.58 8.63
CA THR A 234 2.29 8.99 9.95
C THR A 234 2.23 7.46 9.84
N SER A 235 3.26 6.76 10.33
CA SER A 235 3.32 5.30 10.37
C SER A 235 3.63 4.80 11.77
N ARG A 236 2.94 3.75 12.21
CA ARG A 236 3.07 3.20 13.57
C ARG A 236 2.94 1.69 13.58
N TYR A 237 3.30 1.07 14.69
CA TYR A 237 2.98 -0.33 14.90
C TYR A 237 1.47 -0.47 15.10
N HIS A 238 0.95 -1.56 14.56
CA HIS A 238 -0.37 -2.09 14.81
C HIS A 238 -0.23 -3.48 15.43
N SER A 239 -1.34 -4.06 15.87
CA SER A 239 -1.36 -5.42 16.39
C SER A 239 -0.76 -6.42 15.39
N ALA A 240 -0.22 -7.52 15.91
CA ALA A 240 0.55 -8.50 15.15
C ALA A 240 -0.06 -9.05 13.83
N PRO A 241 -1.40 -9.27 13.68
CA PRO A 241 -1.94 -9.80 12.43
C PRO A 241 -1.75 -8.85 11.24
N TRP A 242 -1.74 -7.53 11.47
CA TRP A 242 -1.45 -6.54 10.43
C TRP A 242 -0.03 -6.73 9.92
N TRP A 243 0.14 -6.60 8.62
CA TRP A 243 1.44 -6.75 8.00
C TRP A 243 2.13 -5.40 8.04
N GLY A 244 3.25 -5.31 8.75
CA GLY A 244 4.03 -4.08 8.93
C GLY A 244 4.27 -3.73 10.39
N ARG A 245 5.33 -2.97 10.61
CA ARG A 245 5.90 -2.69 11.92
C ARG A 245 6.35 -1.24 11.96
N GLY A 246 5.46 -0.34 11.56
CA GLY A 246 5.63 1.10 11.67
C GLY A 246 6.67 1.71 10.75
N GLU A 247 7.08 1.05 9.65
CA GLU A 247 8.13 1.59 8.76
C GLU A 247 7.72 2.90 8.08
N ALA A 248 8.63 3.88 8.07
CA ALA A 248 8.40 5.16 7.41
C ALA A 248 8.22 4.98 5.89
N ILE A 249 9.17 4.28 5.30
CA ILE A 249 9.23 3.92 3.89
C ILE A 249 9.78 2.49 3.86
N SER A 250 9.20 1.59 3.08
CA SER A 250 9.61 0.19 3.03
C SER A 250 9.64 -0.32 1.60
N PHE A 251 10.83 -0.38 1.01
CA PHE A 251 11.08 -0.97 -0.29
C PHE A 251 11.81 -2.28 -0.11
N THR A 252 11.15 -3.38 -0.48
CA THR A 252 11.64 -4.73 -0.21
C THR A 252 11.53 -5.61 -1.44
N ALA A 253 12.64 -6.21 -1.85
CA ALA A 253 12.71 -7.24 -2.88
C ALA A 253 13.07 -8.56 -2.20
N ILE A 254 12.06 -9.37 -1.87
CA ILE A 254 12.21 -10.61 -1.09
C ILE A 254 11.41 -11.72 -1.78
N PRO A 255 11.99 -12.85 -2.18
CA PRO A 255 11.25 -13.90 -2.89
C PRO A 255 10.10 -14.48 -2.07
N ARG A 256 8.94 -14.66 -2.70
CA ARG A 256 7.74 -15.26 -2.08
C ARG A 256 7.99 -16.70 -1.64
N THR A 257 8.58 -17.52 -2.50
CA THR A 257 8.93 -18.92 -2.21
C THR A 257 10.34 -19.25 -2.71
N PRO A 258 10.95 -20.39 -2.29
CA PRO A 258 12.27 -20.79 -2.76
C PRO A 258 12.40 -20.96 -4.28
N GLU A 259 11.29 -21.22 -4.97
CA GLU A 259 11.21 -21.39 -6.43
C GLU A 259 11.02 -20.06 -7.16
N THR A 260 10.68 -18.98 -6.45
CA THR A 260 10.48 -17.67 -7.04
C THR A 260 11.79 -17.17 -7.64
N LYS A 261 11.81 -16.99 -8.96
CA LYS A 261 12.82 -16.17 -9.64
C LYS A 261 12.42 -14.73 -9.50
N ILE A 262 12.85 -14.11 -8.40
CA ILE A 262 12.46 -12.72 -8.08
C ILE A 262 12.99 -11.76 -9.17
N GLY A 263 12.16 -10.78 -9.54
CA GLY A 263 12.59 -9.68 -10.41
C GLY A 263 13.42 -8.64 -9.67
N SER A 264 13.35 -7.38 -10.08
CA SER A 264 14.16 -6.29 -9.49
C SER A 264 13.33 -5.04 -9.16
N ILE A 265 13.83 -4.27 -8.18
CA ILE A 265 13.36 -2.90 -7.91
C ILE A 265 14.46 -1.95 -8.35
N HIS A 266 14.17 -1.01 -9.25
CA HIS A 266 15.11 0.04 -9.62
C HIS A 266 14.43 1.35 -10.04
N ASP A 267 15.20 2.44 -10.19
CA ASP A 267 14.70 3.74 -10.68
C ASP A 267 13.54 4.30 -9.83
N ILE A 268 13.77 4.43 -8.52
CA ILE A 268 12.78 4.94 -7.57
C ILE A 268 13.22 6.31 -7.04
N GLN A 269 12.30 7.28 -7.04
CA GLN A 269 12.54 8.63 -6.54
C GLN A 269 11.56 8.96 -5.41
N VAL A 270 12.09 9.48 -4.30
CA VAL A 270 11.31 9.99 -3.16
C VAL A 270 11.69 11.45 -2.95
N ILE A 271 10.75 12.37 -3.21
CA ILE A 271 11.02 13.81 -3.31
C ILE A 271 10.08 14.59 -2.40
N ASN A 272 10.60 15.49 -1.56
CA ASN A 272 9.78 16.33 -0.66
C ASN A 272 8.81 15.52 0.20
N VAL A 273 9.33 14.53 0.93
CA VAL A 273 8.52 13.67 1.79
C VAL A 273 8.85 13.96 3.25
N THR A 274 7.82 14.18 4.07
CA THR A 274 7.98 14.41 5.51
C THR A 274 7.06 13.53 6.31
N GLY A 275 7.55 12.89 7.38
CA GLY A 275 6.69 12.05 8.18
C GLY A 275 7.16 11.79 9.60
N THR A 276 6.27 11.22 10.40
CA THR A 276 6.57 10.72 11.75
C THR A 276 6.34 9.22 11.77
N SER A 277 7.29 8.48 12.33
CA SER A 277 7.28 7.03 12.22
C SER A 277 7.83 6.35 13.46
N GLU A 278 7.35 5.13 13.73
CA GLU A 278 7.89 4.29 14.80
C GLU A 278 9.04 3.38 14.35
N ASN A 279 9.31 3.31 13.04
CA ASN A 279 10.37 2.49 12.47
C ASN A 279 10.99 3.12 11.20
N SER A 280 12.09 2.52 10.78
CA SER A 280 13.06 2.97 9.78
C SER A 280 12.45 3.35 8.42
N ILE A 281 13.17 4.18 7.67
CA ILE A 281 13.19 4.10 6.20
C ILE A 281 14.00 2.85 5.84
N ARG A 282 13.35 1.85 5.26
CA ARG A 282 13.88 0.52 5.01
C ARG A 282 14.00 0.24 3.52
N ILE A 283 15.22 0.06 3.04
CA ILE A 283 15.56 -0.38 1.68
C ILE A 283 16.27 -1.73 1.81
N ASN A 284 15.55 -2.80 1.47
CA ASN A 284 15.99 -4.15 1.78
C ASN A 284 15.86 -5.05 0.53
N GLY A 285 16.94 -5.16 -0.22
CA GLY A 285 17.11 -6.24 -1.19
C GLY A 285 17.53 -7.54 -0.51
N THR A 286 17.85 -8.52 -1.34
CA THR A 286 18.53 -9.76 -0.93
C THR A 286 19.70 -10.04 -1.86
N LYS A 287 20.41 -11.16 -1.66
CA LYS A 287 21.51 -11.57 -2.56
C LYS A 287 20.99 -11.90 -3.97
N GLU A 288 19.75 -12.36 -4.06
CA GLU A 288 19.04 -12.76 -5.27
C GLU A 288 18.48 -11.56 -6.04
N SER A 289 18.12 -10.49 -5.34
CA SER A 289 17.61 -9.25 -5.94
C SER A 289 18.09 -8.03 -5.16
N ARG A 290 19.13 -7.39 -5.69
CA ARG A 290 19.64 -6.12 -5.16
C ARG A 290 18.75 -4.98 -5.66
N ILE A 291 18.39 -4.06 -4.77
CA ILE A 291 17.62 -2.87 -5.11
C ILE A 291 18.59 -1.82 -5.67
N SER A 292 18.27 -1.15 -6.77
CA SER A 292 19.22 -0.21 -7.38
C SER A 292 18.65 1.13 -7.83
N ASN A 293 19.52 2.14 -7.97
CA ASN A 293 19.15 3.49 -8.41
C ASN A 293 17.96 4.07 -7.65
N ILE A 294 18.15 4.25 -6.33
CA ILE A 294 17.14 4.83 -5.44
C ILE A 294 17.62 6.22 -5.02
N SER A 295 16.78 7.23 -5.18
CA SER A 295 17.10 8.60 -4.77
C SER A 295 16.09 9.13 -3.77
N PHE A 296 16.60 9.75 -2.72
CA PHE A 296 15.85 10.52 -1.73
C PHE A 296 16.33 11.97 -1.84
N ASP A 297 15.42 12.89 -2.14
CA ASP A 297 15.69 14.33 -2.21
C ASP A 297 14.72 15.08 -1.29
N ASN A 298 15.24 15.75 -0.27
CA ASN A 298 14.45 16.46 0.75
C ASN A 298 13.44 15.54 1.46
N VAL A 299 13.97 14.48 2.10
CA VAL A 299 13.18 13.52 2.88
C VAL A 299 13.49 13.64 4.38
N ASN A 300 12.48 13.97 5.18
CA ASN A 300 12.64 14.33 6.59
C ASN A 300 11.73 13.46 7.46
N VAL A 301 12.31 12.62 8.33
CA VAL A 301 11.53 11.72 9.19
C VAL A 301 11.87 11.92 10.66
N ASN A 302 10.84 12.06 11.47
CA ASN A 302 10.93 12.06 12.93
C ASN A 302 10.59 10.66 13.47
N LEU A 303 11.50 10.07 14.23
CA LEU A 303 11.40 8.71 14.74
C LEU A 303 11.28 8.69 16.26
N TYR A 304 10.20 8.11 16.76
CA TYR A 304 10.03 7.82 18.19
C TYR A 304 8.89 6.82 18.37
N ARG A 305 8.77 6.25 19.57
CA ARG A 305 7.72 5.29 19.92
C ARG A 305 6.58 5.96 20.67
N TRP A 306 5.35 5.71 20.28
CA TRP A 306 4.14 6.17 20.98
C TRP A 306 3.06 5.09 21.14
N THR A 307 3.28 3.90 20.58
CA THR A 307 2.47 2.72 20.81
C THR A 307 3.13 1.78 21.81
N ASP A 308 2.31 0.91 22.40
CA ASP A 308 2.76 -0.09 23.40
C ASP A 308 3.03 -1.47 22.77
N TYR A 309 2.93 -1.59 21.45
CA TYR A 309 3.24 -2.85 20.76
C TYR A 309 4.74 -3.19 20.87
N PRO A 310 5.13 -4.49 20.82
CA PRO A 310 6.53 -4.87 20.76
C PRO A 310 7.24 -4.26 19.54
N GLY A 311 8.27 -3.44 19.78
CA GLY A 311 9.13 -2.88 18.74
C GLY A 311 10.32 -3.78 18.39
N ASN A 312 11.33 -3.24 17.69
CA ASN A 312 12.51 -4.00 17.22
C ASN A 312 12.13 -5.11 16.22
N LEU A 313 11.16 -4.85 15.34
CA LEU A 313 10.64 -5.86 14.41
C LEU A 313 10.52 -5.29 13.01
N PHE A 314 10.99 -6.06 12.03
CA PHE A 314 10.71 -5.89 10.61
C PHE A 314 9.79 -7.00 10.14
N ASP A 315 8.92 -6.67 9.19
CA ASP A 315 8.00 -7.63 8.59
C ASP A 315 8.39 -7.90 7.14
N ASN A 316 8.79 -9.14 6.88
CA ASN A 316 9.22 -9.65 5.58
C ASN A 316 8.10 -10.34 4.82
N ARG A 317 6.92 -10.50 5.42
CA ARG A 317 5.79 -11.21 4.82
C ARG A 317 5.33 -10.51 3.53
N PRO A 318 4.75 -11.26 2.58
CA PRO A 318 4.73 -12.73 2.54
C PRO A 318 6.06 -13.27 2.01
N THR A 319 6.65 -14.23 2.70
CA THR A 319 7.83 -14.98 2.21
C THR A 319 7.90 -16.34 2.89
N LYS A 320 8.44 -17.34 2.18
CA LYS A 320 8.82 -18.66 2.73
C LYS A 320 10.33 -18.89 2.64
N VAL A 321 11.11 -17.87 2.31
CA VAL A 321 12.56 -17.95 2.10
C VAL A 321 13.32 -17.32 3.27
N TYR A 322 12.79 -16.22 3.81
CA TYR A 322 13.38 -15.50 4.94
C TYR A 322 12.48 -15.61 6.17
N GLU A 323 13.03 -15.24 7.33
CA GLU A 323 12.23 -15.10 8.55
C GLU A 323 11.14 -14.05 8.33
N GLU A 324 9.88 -14.42 8.60
CA GLU A 324 8.72 -13.57 8.35
C GLU A 324 8.72 -12.31 9.22
N ILE A 325 9.11 -12.45 10.48
CA ILE A 325 9.20 -11.36 11.46
C ILE A 325 10.62 -11.37 12.03
N GLU A 326 11.43 -10.44 11.57
CA GLU A 326 12.87 -10.36 11.90
C GLU A 326 13.08 -9.38 13.05
N THR A 327 13.84 -9.80 14.07
CA THR A 327 14.30 -8.89 15.14
C THR A 327 15.45 -8.02 14.61
N HIS A 328 15.37 -6.71 14.79
CA HIS A 328 16.38 -5.77 14.28
C HIS A 328 16.52 -4.47 15.13
N ASN A 329 17.74 -3.95 15.21
CA ASN A 329 17.91 -2.55 15.62
C ASN A 329 17.26 -1.61 14.59
N THR A 330 16.66 -0.51 15.05
CA THR A 330 15.93 0.48 14.25
C THR A 330 16.80 1.70 13.97
N PRO A 331 17.54 1.76 12.85
CA PRO A 331 18.19 2.98 12.41
C PRO A 331 17.18 3.92 11.71
N GLY A 332 17.60 5.14 11.41
CA GLY A 332 16.85 6.08 10.60
C GLY A 332 16.65 5.58 9.17
N PHE A 333 17.76 5.41 8.46
CA PHE A 333 17.84 4.67 7.20
C PHE A 333 18.46 3.31 7.44
N TYR A 334 17.74 2.24 7.09
CA TYR A 334 18.23 0.86 7.01
C TYR A 334 18.38 0.49 5.53
N ILE A 335 19.61 0.33 5.05
CA ILE A 335 19.90 0.06 3.64
C ILE A 335 20.69 -1.25 3.53
N ARG A 336 20.14 -2.25 2.84
CA ARG A 336 20.80 -3.53 2.60
C ARG A 336 20.63 -4.04 1.19
N PHE A 337 21.68 -4.72 0.72
CA PHE A 337 21.71 -5.34 -0.61
C PHE A 337 21.25 -4.36 -1.70
N SER A 338 21.89 -3.19 -1.75
CA SER A 338 21.47 -2.09 -2.61
C SER A 338 22.63 -1.46 -3.36
N ASP A 339 22.37 -0.96 -4.57
CA ASP A 339 23.36 -0.31 -5.43
C ASP A 339 22.89 1.08 -5.85
N GLN A 340 23.77 2.08 -5.79
CA GLN A 340 23.46 3.45 -6.21
C GLN A 340 22.26 4.04 -5.44
N VAL A 341 22.42 4.18 -4.12
CA VAL A 341 21.45 4.87 -3.27
C VAL A 341 21.95 6.29 -3.00
N ILE A 342 21.13 7.29 -3.30
CA ILE A 342 21.48 8.70 -3.14
C ILE A 342 20.58 9.31 -2.07
N LEU A 343 21.18 9.86 -1.02
CA LEU A 343 20.50 10.64 0.01
C LEU A 343 20.93 12.10 -0.14
N LYS A 344 20.01 12.98 -0.54
CA LYS A 344 20.25 14.41 -0.74
C LYS A 344 19.27 15.24 0.08
N ASP A 345 19.81 16.15 0.87
CA ASP A 345 19.02 17.08 1.70
C ASP A 345 18.03 16.35 2.66
N CYS A 346 18.37 15.12 3.07
CA CYS A 346 17.54 14.30 3.95
C CYS A 346 17.86 14.54 5.44
N SER A 347 16.89 14.28 6.31
CA SER A 347 17.11 14.28 7.74
C SER A 347 16.41 13.17 8.51
N ILE A 348 17.05 12.75 9.60
CA ILE A 348 16.48 11.92 10.64
C ILE A 348 16.55 12.71 11.94
N SER A 349 15.42 12.78 12.63
CA SER A 349 15.31 13.32 13.98
C SER A 349 14.71 12.27 14.90
N TRP A 350 15.02 12.36 16.19
CA TRP A 350 14.50 11.46 17.20
C TRP A 350 13.57 12.25 18.13
N GLY A 351 12.38 11.72 18.39
CA GLY A 351 11.43 12.31 19.34
C GLY A 351 11.73 11.91 20.78
N ASP A 352 10.76 12.04 21.68
CA ASP A 352 11.02 11.92 23.13
C ASP A 352 11.24 10.47 23.61
N ASN A 353 10.58 9.50 22.97
CA ASN A 353 10.64 8.09 23.38
C ASN A 353 11.49 7.29 22.39
N ILE A 354 12.74 7.07 22.78
CA ILE A 354 13.79 6.43 21.98
C ILE A 354 14.26 5.17 22.72
N PRO A 355 13.68 3.99 22.46
CA PRO A 355 14.11 2.78 23.14
C PRO A 355 15.54 2.38 22.77
N ASP A 356 16.12 1.49 23.58
CA ASP A 356 17.49 1.02 23.40
C ASP A 356 17.76 0.39 22.03
N TYR A 357 16.75 -0.14 21.34
CA TYR A 357 16.93 -0.74 20.01
C TYR A 357 16.94 0.27 18.86
N PHE A 358 16.61 1.54 19.09
CA PHE A 358 16.90 2.59 18.12
C PHE A 358 18.41 2.80 18.05
N SER A 359 18.98 3.02 16.88
CA SER A 359 20.46 3.02 16.73
C SER A 359 21.03 4.18 15.91
N ASN A 360 21.33 3.97 14.64
CA ASN A 360 22.08 4.88 13.79
C ASN A 360 21.13 5.84 13.05
N ALA A 361 21.59 7.00 12.61
CA ALA A 361 20.86 7.77 11.61
C ALA A 361 20.84 7.04 10.26
N ILE A 362 21.97 6.41 9.90
CA ILE A 362 22.13 5.59 8.69
C ILE A 362 22.87 4.31 9.06
N TYR A 363 22.28 3.17 8.72
CA TYR A 363 22.90 1.86 8.72
C TYR A 363 22.91 1.32 7.28
N ALA A 364 24.09 0.94 6.78
CA ALA A 364 24.26 0.35 5.46
C ALA A 364 25.10 -0.93 5.53
N HIS A 365 24.67 -1.99 4.84
CA HIS A 365 25.40 -3.27 4.77
C HIS A 365 25.16 -3.94 3.40
N ASP A 366 26.22 -4.43 2.76
CA ASP A 366 26.17 -4.93 1.38
C ASP A 366 25.69 -3.83 0.39
N VAL A 367 26.20 -2.60 0.51
CA VAL A 367 25.77 -1.45 -0.31
C VAL A 367 26.92 -0.93 -1.17
N THR A 368 26.67 -0.69 -2.47
CA THR A 368 27.64 -0.04 -3.36
C THR A 368 27.10 1.28 -3.88
N GLY A 369 27.97 2.29 -4.06
CA GLY A 369 27.56 3.59 -4.60
C GLY A 369 26.57 4.37 -3.71
N LEU A 370 26.69 4.26 -2.38
CA LEU A 370 25.93 5.10 -1.46
C LEU A 370 26.49 6.55 -1.49
N GLU A 371 25.69 7.50 -1.93
CA GLU A 371 26.02 8.93 -1.90
C GLU A 371 25.20 9.66 -0.85
N ILE A 372 25.87 10.40 0.04
CA ILE A 372 25.23 11.17 1.11
C ILE A 372 25.61 12.65 0.94
N LYS A 373 24.62 13.51 0.67
CA LYS A 373 24.79 14.95 0.43
C LYS A 373 23.85 15.74 1.33
N ASN A 374 24.41 16.65 2.13
CA ASN A 374 23.65 17.51 3.05
C ASN A 374 22.71 16.75 4.03
N PHE A 375 23.08 15.54 4.42
CA PHE A 375 22.31 14.77 5.39
C PHE A 375 22.41 15.37 6.80
N LYS A 376 21.30 15.41 7.54
CA LYS A 376 21.24 15.85 8.94
C LYS A 376 20.65 14.75 9.83
N GLY A 377 21.43 14.22 10.75
CA GLY A 377 20.94 13.26 11.73
C GLY A 377 22.08 12.75 12.61
N GLU A 378 21.74 12.45 13.86
CA GLU A 378 22.65 11.83 14.84
C GLU A 378 22.17 10.40 15.14
N SER A 379 22.99 9.59 15.79
CA SER A 379 22.49 8.34 16.36
C SER A 379 21.46 8.61 17.45
N ALA A 380 20.55 7.67 17.63
CA ALA A 380 19.57 7.67 18.72
C ALA A 380 20.25 7.71 20.10
N HIS A 381 21.41 7.06 20.22
CA HIS A 381 22.22 7.00 21.45
C HIS A 381 23.69 7.35 21.14
N PRO A 382 24.08 8.64 21.14
CA PRO A 382 25.42 9.08 20.73
C PRO A 382 26.59 8.52 21.55
N ASP A 383 26.35 8.16 22.81
CA ASP A 383 27.37 7.55 23.68
C ASP A 383 27.64 6.06 23.33
N ARG A 384 26.77 5.43 22.54
CA ARG A 384 26.81 4.01 22.20
C ARG A 384 27.02 3.77 20.71
N ASP A 385 26.31 4.50 19.86
CA ASP A 385 26.22 4.24 18.43
C ASP A 385 26.82 5.39 17.61
N GLN A 386 27.46 5.06 16.49
CA GLN A 386 27.84 6.04 15.48
C GLN A 386 26.61 6.54 14.72
N ALA A 387 26.59 7.82 14.32
CA ALA A 387 25.48 8.36 13.52
C ALA A 387 25.34 7.66 12.16
N ILE A 388 26.47 7.34 11.51
CA ILE A 388 26.53 6.61 10.24
C ILE A 388 27.38 5.37 10.45
N PHE A 389 26.81 4.19 10.20
CA PHE A 389 27.50 2.91 10.29
C PHE A 389 27.39 2.15 8.97
N ILE A 390 28.53 1.93 8.33
CA ILE A 390 28.62 1.28 7.02
C ILE A 390 29.49 0.04 7.17
N ILE A 391 28.95 -1.12 6.81
CA ILE A 391 29.68 -2.37 6.73
C ILE A 391 30.08 -2.58 5.27
N GLU A 392 31.37 -2.41 4.98
CA GLU A 392 31.96 -2.76 3.70
C GLU A 392 32.14 -4.30 3.62
N ASN A 393 31.95 -4.85 2.42
CA ASN A 393 32.08 -6.29 2.14
C ASN A 393 33.52 -6.77 2.07
#